data_AF-A0A0W1KP08-F1
#
_entry.id   AF-A0A0W1KP08-F1
#
_cell.length_a   1.000
_cell.length_b   1.000
_cell.length_c   1.000
_cell.angle_alpha   90.00
_cell.angle_beta   90.00
_cell.angle_gamma   90.00
#
_symmetry.space_group_name_H-M   'P 1'
#
loop_
_entity.id
_entity.type
_entity.pdbx_description
1 polymer ?
#
loop_
_entity_poly.entity_id
_entity_poly.type
_entity_poly.pdbx_seq_one_letter_code
_entity_poly.pdbx_strand_id
1 'polypeptide(L)'
;MQSTTTTPENSSNTSFASESTGKTEYREQSKNQSQLVSLTKDESQFLNKKRKSWKFANPQDLHTFRDQPIGIVNYLIHIVIFLICLFVFISSHYLSFEKEVINGVGSFNTITPFERFSRTLLVFLILFNLNSLRLNLKAYPIKRYWFAMAANSLFKVIILNIYYLLFIFLSMAFLGASKGVDLFSALEMLNNSADYELLLILDTVICVGIILYAFRFCRKGLKQ
;
A
#
# COMPACT_ATOMS: atom_id res chain seq x y z
N MET A 1 62.27 32.58 16.68
CA MET A 1 62.02 33.76 15.83
C MET A 1 62.15 33.29 14.39
N GLN A 2 61.04 32.91 13.75
CA GLN A 2 60.27 33.68 12.75
C GLN A 2 61.05 33.92 11.45
N SER A 3 60.68 33.20 10.38
CA SER A 3 59.94 33.69 9.18
C SER A 3 60.95 34.05 8.05
N THR A 4 60.78 33.82 6.75
CA THR A 4 59.58 33.82 5.90
C THR A 4 59.94 33.21 4.52
N THR A 5 58.93 32.70 3.84
CA THR A 5 58.74 32.25 2.46
C THR A 5 59.29 33.16 1.35
N THR A 6 59.67 32.59 0.19
CA THR A 6 59.16 32.97 -1.17
C THR A 6 59.66 32.01 -2.27
N THR A 7 58.73 31.54 -3.10
CA THR A 7 58.95 30.99 -4.46
C THR A 7 58.66 32.11 -5.47
N PRO A 8 59.22 32.07 -6.70
CA PRO A 8 58.29 31.98 -7.84
C PRO A 8 58.77 31.16 -9.06
N GLU A 9 57.77 30.57 -9.72
CA GLU A 9 57.53 30.35 -11.17
C GLU A 9 58.72 30.15 -12.16
N ASN A 10 58.69 29.08 -12.97
CA ASN A 10 58.30 29.19 -14.39
C ASN A 10 58.16 27.82 -15.10
N SER A 11 57.29 27.81 -16.10
CA SER A 11 56.87 26.74 -17.00
C SER A 11 57.94 26.27 -18.01
N SER A 12 57.91 24.97 -18.39
CA SER A 12 58.19 24.50 -19.76
C SER A 12 57.92 22.99 -19.91
N ASN A 13 57.13 22.65 -20.92
CA ASN A 13 56.86 21.29 -21.38
C ASN A 13 58.10 20.67 -22.01
N THR A 14 58.36 19.39 -21.77
CA THR A 14 58.98 18.52 -22.78
C THR A 14 58.64 17.06 -22.53
N SER A 15 57.99 16.48 -23.53
CA SER A 15 57.69 15.07 -23.70
C SER A 15 58.96 14.25 -23.94
N PHE A 16 59.12 13.14 -23.23
CA PHE A 16 59.84 11.97 -23.76
C PHE A 16 59.06 10.70 -23.44
N ALA A 17 58.59 10.04 -24.49
CA ALA A 17 58.06 8.70 -24.47
C ALA A 17 59.21 7.68 -24.38
N SER A 18 59.03 6.62 -23.61
CA SER A 18 59.72 5.33 -23.78
C SER A 18 58.85 4.22 -23.21
N GLU A 19 58.73 3.15 -24.00
CA GLU A 19 57.77 2.06 -23.98
C GLU A 19 57.93 0.99 -22.89
N SER A 20 56.82 0.27 -22.67
CA SER A 20 56.70 -1.19 -22.39
C SER A 20 57.18 -1.67 -21.00
N THR A 21 56.40 -2.41 -20.19
CA THR A 21 55.66 -3.65 -20.53
C THR A 21 54.77 -4.04 -19.33
N GLY A 22 53.56 -4.58 -19.55
CA GLY A 22 52.89 -5.45 -18.57
C GLY A 22 51.49 -5.04 -18.04
N LYS A 23 50.48 -4.92 -18.92
CA LYS A 23 49.07 -5.22 -18.60
C LYS A 23 48.64 -6.25 -19.65
N THR A 24 47.95 -7.35 -19.34
CA THR A 24 46.49 -7.36 -19.22
C THR A 24 46.03 -8.81 -18.98
N GLU A 25 45.51 -9.13 -17.80
CA GLU A 25 44.62 -10.31 -17.61
C GLU A 25 43.59 -9.99 -16.52
N TYR A 26 42.73 -9.02 -16.82
CA TYR A 26 41.44 -8.85 -16.13
C TYR A 26 40.43 -8.45 -17.20
N ARG A 27 40.09 -9.39 -18.07
CA ARG A 27 39.04 -9.18 -19.08
C ARG A 27 38.23 -10.44 -19.24
N GLU A 28 37.33 -10.72 -18.30
CA GLU A 28 36.12 -11.50 -18.61
C GLU A 28 34.98 -11.45 -17.57
N GLN A 29 34.79 -10.32 -16.88
CA GLN A 29 33.61 -10.16 -15.99
C GLN A 29 32.74 -8.92 -16.30
N SER A 30 32.81 -8.41 -17.54
CA SER A 30 32.00 -7.27 -18.00
C SER A 30 31.29 -7.57 -19.32
N LYS A 31 30.46 -8.63 -19.35
CA LYS A 31 29.59 -8.89 -20.51
C LYS A 31 28.09 -8.96 -20.18
N ASN A 32 27.70 -8.75 -18.92
CA ASN A 32 26.30 -8.57 -18.52
C ASN A 32 26.10 -7.29 -17.68
N GLN A 33 26.85 -6.23 -18.00
CA GLN A 33 26.48 -4.91 -17.53
C GLN A 33 25.31 -4.47 -18.41
N SER A 34 24.08 -4.73 -17.96
CA SER A 34 22.86 -4.18 -18.53
C SER A 34 23.14 -2.74 -18.92
N GLN A 35 22.97 -2.38 -20.19
CA GLN A 35 23.13 -1.01 -20.67
C GLN A 35 22.45 -0.07 -19.68
N LEU A 36 23.25 0.65 -18.89
CA LEU A 36 22.77 1.70 -18.02
C LEU A 36 22.32 2.83 -18.94
N VAL A 37 21.05 2.81 -19.32
CA VAL A 37 20.42 3.88 -20.09
C VAL A 37 20.62 5.18 -19.31
N SER A 38 21.30 6.16 -19.91
CA SER A 38 21.48 7.45 -19.27
C SER A 38 20.13 8.16 -19.24
N LEU A 39 19.64 8.49 -18.04
CA LEU A 39 18.39 9.22 -17.90
C LEU A 39 18.55 10.65 -18.40
N THR A 40 17.51 11.15 -19.06
CA THR A 40 17.39 12.57 -19.41
C THR A 40 17.29 13.41 -18.12
N LYS A 41 17.68 14.69 -18.17
CA LYS A 41 17.59 15.61 -17.02
C LYS A 41 16.18 15.64 -16.42
N ASP A 42 15.16 15.68 -17.27
CA ASP A 42 13.75 15.71 -16.84
C ASP A 42 13.33 14.40 -16.14
N GLU A 43 13.75 13.25 -16.65
CA GLU A 43 13.49 11.94 -16.04
C GLU A 43 14.18 11.83 -14.67
N SER A 44 15.42 12.30 -14.58
CA SER A 44 16.17 12.32 -13.33
C SER A 44 15.49 13.21 -12.27
N GLN A 45 14.96 14.37 -12.69
CA GLN A 45 14.24 15.29 -11.83
C GLN A 45 12.90 14.71 -11.38
N PHE A 46 12.16 14.08 -12.29
CA PHE A 46 10.92 13.37 -11.99
C PHE A 46 11.14 12.25 -10.96
N LEU A 47 12.14 11.40 -11.17
CA LEU A 47 12.47 10.32 -10.24
C LEU A 47 12.94 10.84 -8.89
N ASN A 48 13.71 11.92 -8.85
CA ASN A 48 14.13 12.54 -7.60
C ASN A 48 12.95 13.14 -6.83
N LYS A 49 11.99 13.76 -7.52
CA LYS A 49 10.76 14.24 -6.92
C LYS A 49 9.93 13.09 -6.35
N LYS A 50 9.76 12.00 -7.10
CA LYS A 50 9.04 10.80 -6.66
C LYS A 50 9.73 10.08 -5.50
N ARG A 51 11.06 10.05 -5.46
CA ARG A 51 11.82 9.52 -4.32
C ARG A 51 11.56 10.33 -3.05
N LYS A 52 11.47 11.65 -3.14
CA LYS A 52 11.21 12.52 -1.97
C LYS A 52 9.74 12.56 -1.53
N SER A 53 8.81 12.03 -2.32
CA SER A 53 7.38 12.08 -1.96
C SER A 53 7.04 11.10 -0.85
N TRP A 54 6.08 11.47 -0.03
CA TRP A 54 5.55 10.61 1.01
C TRP A 54 4.59 9.62 0.35
N LYS A 55 4.95 8.34 0.31
CA LYS A 55 4.25 7.29 -0.45
C LYS A 55 3.09 6.74 0.39
N PHE A 56 2.03 7.53 0.54
CA PHE A 56 0.80 7.14 1.24
C PHE A 56 -0.31 6.66 0.30
N ALA A 57 -1.18 5.78 0.82
CA ALA A 57 -2.25 5.07 0.12
C ALA A 57 -1.87 4.44 -1.24
N ASN A 58 -0.58 4.28 -1.52
CA ASN A 58 -0.08 3.85 -2.81
C ASN A 58 0.96 2.73 -2.67
N PRO A 59 0.52 1.48 -2.50
CA PRO A 59 1.43 0.34 -2.40
C PRO A 59 2.23 0.10 -3.69
N GLN A 60 1.79 0.61 -4.84
CA GLN A 60 2.53 0.52 -6.10
C GLN A 60 3.81 1.36 -6.06
N ASP A 61 3.70 2.63 -5.71
CA ASP A 61 4.85 3.54 -5.65
C ASP A 61 5.85 3.05 -4.60
N LEU A 62 5.37 2.49 -3.48
CA LEU A 62 6.25 1.90 -2.47
C LEU A 62 7.01 0.67 -2.99
N HIS A 63 6.33 -0.22 -3.73
CA HIS A 63 6.96 -1.38 -4.34
C HIS A 63 7.98 -0.99 -5.43
N THR A 64 7.67 0.00 -6.26
CA THR A 64 8.57 0.48 -7.32
C THR A 64 9.85 1.12 -6.76
N PHE A 65 9.74 1.84 -5.64
CA PHE A 65 10.86 2.52 -4.99
C PHE A 65 11.27 1.85 -3.67
N ARG A 66 11.28 0.51 -3.65
CA ARG A 66 11.57 -0.33 -2.48
C ARG A 66 13.01 -0.20 -1.96
N ASP A 67 13.95 0.13 -2.84
CA ASP A 67 15.38 0.22 -2.50
C ASP A 67 15.69 1.49 -1.72
N GLN A 68 14.73 2.42 -1.66
CA GLN A 68 14.86 3.63 -0.88
C GLN A 68 14.61 3.35 0.60
N PRO A 69 15.54 3.71 1.50
CA PRO A 69 15.35 3.53 2.92
C PRO A 69 14.20 4.41 3.42
N ILE A 70 13.30 3.80 4.19
CA ILE A 70 12.23 4.53 4.86
C ILE A 70 12.81 5.20 6.11
N GLY A 71 12.73 6.53 6.15
CA GLY A 71 13.12 7.35 7.29
C GLY A 71 12.29 7.03 8.54
N ILE A 72 12.86 7.29 9.73
CA ILE A 72 12.23 6.91 11.01
C ILE A 72 10.87 7.59 11.23
N VAL A 73 10.75 8.87 10.89
CA VAL A 73 9.49 9.62 11.02
C VAL A 73 8.41 9.03 10.12
N ASN A 74 8.74 8.76 8.86
CA ASN A 74 7.80 8.14 7.93
C ASN A 74 7.37 6.73 8.38
N TYR A 75 8.31 5.97 8.96
CA TYR A 75 8.00 4.68 9.56
C TYR A 75 7.00 4.79 10.72
N LEU A 76 7.20 5.73 11.65
CA LEU A 76 6.27 5.97 12.76
C LEU A 76 4.88 6.36 12.27
N ILE A 77 4.81 7.22 11.25
CA ILE A 77 3.53 7.62 10.66
C ILE A 77 2.82 6.44 10.01
N HIS A 78 3.54 5.55 9.31
CA HIS A 78 2.95 4.33 8.78
C HIS A 78 2.42 3.39 9.87
N ILE A 79 3.08 3.31 11.04
CA ILE A 79 2.55 2.55 12.18
C ILE A 79 1.23 3.16 12.66
N VAL A 80 1.17 4.48 12.84
CA VAL A 80 -0.05 5.17 13.26
C VAL A 80 -1.18 4.94 12.26
N ILE A 81 -0.91 5.11 10.96
CA ILE A 81 -1.89 4.84 9.90
C ILE A 81 -2.34 3.38 9.94
N PHE A 82 -1.42 2.43 10.09
CA PHE A 82 -1.75 1.01 10.20
C PHE A 82 -2.70 0.73 11.37
N LEU A 83 -2.41 1.29 12.55
CA LEU A 83 -3.25 1.13 13.74
C LEU A 83 -4.65 1.74 13.56
N ILE A 84 -4.73 2.95 12.99
CA ILE A 84 -6.01 3.60 12.67
C ILE A 84 -6.80 2.74 11.67
N CYS A 85 -6.15 2.25 10.62
CA CYS A 85 -6.81 1.43 9.61
C CYS A 85 -7.33 0.11 10.20
N LEU A 86 -6.53 -0.52 11.07
CA LEU A 86 -6.91 -1.74 11.77
C LEU A 86 -8.09 -1.47 12.71
N PHE A 87 -8.05 -0.37 13.47
CA PHE A 87 -9.14 0.03 14.36
C PHE A 87 -10.45 0.27 13.60
N VAL A 88 -10.41 1.02 12.50
CA VAL A 88 -11.59 1.27 11.65
C VAL A 88 -12.14 -0.04 11.11
N PHE A 89 -11.27 -0.92 10.60
CA PHE A 89 -11.68 -2.21 10.05
C PHE A 89 -12.30 -3.14 11.10
N ILE A 90 -11.71 -3.24 12.29
CA ILE A 90 -12.27 -4.03 13.40
C ILE A 90 -13.60 -3.43 13.85
N SER A 91 -13.67 -2.11 13.97
CA SER A 91 -14.89 -1.43 14.42
C SER A 91 -16.05 -1.67 13.47
N SER A 92 -15.82 -1.56 12.16
CA SER A 92 -16.88 -1.78 11.18
C SER A 92 -17.38 -3.23 11.12
N HIS A 93 -16.53 -4.22 11.40
CA HIS A 93 -16.92 -5.64 11.27
C HIS A 93 -17.37 -6.29 12.60
N TYR A 94 -16.87 -5.81 13.75
CA TYR A 94 -17.04 -6.48 15.04
C TYR A 94 -17.68 -5.64 16.15
N LEU A 95 -17.80 -4.31 16.02
CA LEU A 95 -18.46 -3.49 17.05
C LEU A 95 -19.96 -3.28 16.80
N SER A 96 -20.45 -3.44 15.56
CA SER A 96 -21.87 -3.34 15.21
C SER A 96 -22.67 -4.62 15.47
N PHE A 97 -22.63 -5.15 16.70
CA PHE A 97 -23.59 -6.18 17.11
C PHE A 97 -24.81 -5.52 17.73
N GLU A 98 -25.82 -5.27 16.92
CA GLU A 98 -27.15 -4.91 17.42
C GLU A 98 -27.74 -6.15 18.08
N LYS A 99 -27.92 -6.04 19.39
CA LYS A 99 -28.60 -7.04 20.20
C LYS A 99 -30.04 -6.60 20.35
N GLU A 100 -30.94 -7.28 19.66
CA GLU A 100 -32.35 -7.12 19.96
C GLU A 100 -32.69 -7.92 21.22
N VAL A 101 -33.49 -7.31 22.08
CA VAL A 101 -33.98 -7.93 23.32
C VAL A 101 -35.47 -8.20 23.13
N ILE A 102 -35.84 -9.46 22.98
CA ILE A 102 -37.25 -9.87 23.00
C ILE A 102 -37.61 -10.19 24.45
N ASN A 103 -38.62 -9.48 24.97
CA ASN A 103 -39.18 -9.76 26.29
C ASN A 103 -39.63 -11.23 26.38
N GLY A 104 -39.11 -11.95 27.36
CA GLY A 104 -39.45 -13.37 27.62
C GLY A 104 -38.60 -14.41 26.89
N VAL A 105 -37.80 -14.02 25.89
CA VAL A 105 -36.91 -14.92 25.13
C VAL A 105 -35.43 -14.61 25.41
N GLY A 106 -35.11 -13.35 25.72
CA GLY A 106 -33.75 -12.88 26.00
C GLY A 106 -33.15 -12.09 24.84
N SER A 107 -31.84 -11.88 24.88
CA SER A 107 -31.12 -11.17 23.82
C SER A 107 -30.72 -12.13 22.70
N PHE A 108 -31.04 -11.79 21.47
CA PHE A 108 -30.62 -12.51 20.28
C PHE A 108 -29.83 -11.59 19.35
N ASN A 109 -28.88 -12.17 18.61
CA ASN A 109 -28.18 -11.43 17.56
C ASN A 109 -29.02 -11.49 16.29
N THR A 110 -29.26 -10.34 15.67
CA THR A 110 -29.98 -10.21 14.39
C THR A 110 -29.11 -10.60 13.18
N ILE A 111 -27.80 -10.81 13.39
CA ILE A 111 -26.85 -11.14 12.32
C ILE A 111 -27.14 -12.51 11.68
N THR A 112 -27.25 -12.56 10.35
CA THR A 112 -27.47 -13.82 9.65
C THR A 112 -26.19 -14.69 9.69
N PRO A 113 -26.30 -16.03 9.61
CA PRO A 113 -25.12 -16.89 9.52
C PRO A 113 -24.20 -16.54 8.35
N PHE A 114 -24.78 -16.15 7.21
CA PHE A 114 -24.02 -15.76 6.03
C PHE A 114 -23.27 -14.44 6.26
N GLU A 115 -23.89 -13.46 6.91
CA GLU A 115 -23.23 -12.20 7.27
C GLU A 115 -22.05 -12.41 8.24
N ARG A 116 -22.21 -13.32 9.21
CA ARG A 116 -21.08 -13.72 10.08
C ARG A 116 -19.95 -14.38 9.29
N PHE A 117 -20.29 -15.25 8.34
CA PHE A 117 -19.31 -15.90 7.46
C PHE A 117 -18.58 -14.87 6.58
N SER A 118 -19.30 -13.96 5.94
CA SER A 118 -18.70 -12.94 5.05
C SER A 118 -17.73 -12.04 5.81
N ARG A 119 -18.12 -11.51 6.98
CA ARG A 119 -17.24 -10.71 7.84
C ARG A 119 -15.99 -11.49 8.25
N THR A 120 -16.14 -12.77 8.62
CA THR A 120 -15.00 -13.64 8.98
C THR A 120 -14.06 -13.87 7.79
N LEU A 121 -14.62 -14.08 6.59
CA LEU A 121 -13.86 -14.26 5.36
C LEU A 121 -13.03 -13.01 5.01
N LEU A 122 -13.61 -11.81 5.15
CA LEU A 122 -12.90 -10.55 4.89
C LEU A 122 -11.71 -10.37 5.83
N VAL A 123 -11.88 -10.66 7.12
CA VAL A 123 -10.81 -10.59 8.13
C VAL A 123 -9.72 -11.62 7.83
N PHE A 124 -10.11 -12.86 7.52
CA PHE A 124 -9.18 -13.91 7.12
C PHE A 124 -8.35 -13.50 5.90
N LEU A 125 -8.98 -12.89 4.88
CA LEU A 125 -8.29 -12.40 3.69
C LEU A 125 -7.24 -11.34 4.01
N ILE A 126 -7.54 -10.37 4.89
CA ILE A 126 -6.56 -9.37 5.31
C ILE A 126 -5.36 -10.04 5.98
N LEU A 127 -5.60 -10.93 6.95
CA LEU A 127 -4.55 -11.65 7.67
C LEU A 127 -3.70 -12.51 6.73
N PHE A 128 -4.35 -13.22 5.80
CA PHE A 128 -3.68 -14.02 4.77
C PHE A 128 -2.74 -13.16 3.91
N ASN A 129 -3.20 -12.00 3.46
CA ASN A 129 -2.37 -11.10 2.65
C ASN A 129 -1.20 -10.48 3.44
N LEU A 130 -1.41 -10.14 4.72
CA LEU A 130 -0.32 -9.66 5.60
C LEU A 130 0.72 -10.76 5.86
N ASN A 131 0.29 -12.00 6.03
CA ASN A 131 1.19 -13.14 6.15
C ASN A 131 1.95 -13.39 4.84
N SER A 132 1.27 -13.33 3.69
CA SER A 132 1.90 -13.43 2.37
C SER A 132 2.98 -12.37 2.17
N LEU A 133 2.69 -11.11 2.55
CA LEU A 133 3.68 -10.03 2.55
C LEU A 133 4.91 -10.38 3.39
N ARG A 134 4.71 -10.91 4.60
CA ARG A 134 5.80 -11.32 5.50
C ARG A 134 6.67 -12.41 4.87
N LEU A 135 6.06 -13.39 4.21
CA LEU A 135 6.78 -14.49 3.54
C LEU A 135 7.60 -13.98 2.34
N ASN A 136 7.02 -13.11 1.51
CA ASN A 136 7.68 -12.51 0.35
C ASN A 136 8.86 -11.60 0.72
N LEU A 137 8.87 -11.06 1.94
CA LEU A 137 9.94 -10.20 2.47
C LEU A 137 11.10 -10.97 3.10
N LYS A 138 11.06 -12.30 3.20
CA LYS A 138 12.14 -13.09 3.81
C LYS A 138 13.50 -12.91 3.10
N ALA A 139 13.50 -12.58 1.82
CA ALA A 139 14.73 -12.30 1.05
C ALA A 139 15.42 -10.98 1.46
N TYR A 140 14.69 -10.02 2.05
CA TYR A 140 15.23 -8.74 2.50
C TYR A 140 14.37 -8.18 3.65
N PRO A 141 14.61 -8.59 4.92
CA PRO A 141 13.73 -8.32 6.05
C PRO A 141 13.85 -6.86 6.56
N ILE A 142 13.45 -5.89 5.74
CA ILE A 142 13.28 -4.51 6.20
C ILE A 142 11.93 -4.40 6.91
N LYS A 143 11.93 -4.50 8.25
CA LYS A 143 10.71 -4.30 9.07
C LYS A 143 9.97 -3.01 8.70
N ARG A 144 10.71 -1.94 8.38
CA ARG A 144 10.14 -0.64 7.98
C ARG A 144 9.35 -0.72 6.67
N TYR A 145 9.83 -1.50 5.71
CA TYR A 145 9.13 -1.71 4.45
C TYR A 145 7.85 -2.53 4.66
N TRP A 146 7.91 -3.56 5.50
CA TRP A 146 6.73 -4.36 5.83
C TRP A 146 5.59 -3.48 6.37
N PHE A 147 5.86 -2.64 7.37
CA PHE A 147 4.85 -1.76 7.94
C PHE A 147 4.36 -0.71 6.94
N ALA A 148 5.25 -0.09 6.18
CA ALA A 148 4.85 0.89 5.17
C ALA A 148 3.94 0.25 4.10
N MET A 149 4.25 -0.97 3.68
CA MET A 149 3.47 -1.70 2.67
C MET A 149 2.12 -2.16 3.21
N ALA A 150 2.10 -2.69 4.43
CA ALA A 150 0.89 -3.10 5.13
C ALA A 150 -0.04 -1.90 5.36
N ALA A 151 0.49 -0.78 5.88
CA ALA A 151 -0.26 0.44 6.12
C ALA A 151 -0.86 1.01 4.83
N ASN A 152 -0.06 1.11 3.77
CA ASN A 152 -0.52 1.60 2.47
C ASN A 152 -1.63 0.73 1.86
N SER A 153 -1.49 -0.59 1.97
CA SER A 153 -2.47 -1.53 1.42
C SER A 153 -3.78 -1.47 2.19
N LEU A 154 -3.73 -1.48 3.54
CA LEU A 154 -4.93 -1.31 4.37
C LEU A 154 -5.60 0.05 4.15
N PHE A 155 -4.80 1.12 4.07
CA PHE A 155 -5.37 2.44 3.83
C PHE A 155 -6.05 2.52 2.46
N LYS A 156 -5.50 1.85 1.44
CA LYS A 156 -6.13 1.71 0.13
C LYS A 156 -7.43 0.90 0.19
N VAL A 157 -7.51 -0.16 1.01
CA VAL A 157 -8.78 -0.87 1.26
C VAL A 157 -9.82 0.08 1.81
N ILE A 158 -9.48 0.87 2.82
CA ILE A 158 -10.43 1.82 3.44
C ILE A 158 -10.92 2.86 2.43
N ILE A 159 -10.01 3.49 1.68
CA ILE A 159 -10.38 4.49 0.67
C ILE A 159 -11.33 3.90 -0.38
N LEU A 160 -11.04 2.70 -0.87
CA LEU A 160 -11.91 2.04 -1.86
C LEU A 160 -13.27 1.66 -1.27
N ASN A 161 -13.32 1.23 -0.01
CA ASN A 161 -14.60 0.98 0.68
C ASN A 161 -15.40 2.27 0.91
N ILE A 162 -14.75 3.40 1.20
CA ILE A 162 -15.42 4.71 1.30
C ILE A 162 -16.03 5.10 -0.05
N TYR A 163 -15.31 4.93 -1.16
CA TYR A 163 -15.87 5.20 -2.49
C TYR A 163 -17.03 4.28 -2.83
N TYR A 164 -16.93 3.00 -2.47
CA TYR A 164 -18.02 2.05 -2.67
C TYR A 164 -19.25 2.39 -1.83
N LEU A 165 -19.06 2.75 -0.55
CA LEU A 165 -20.14 3.19 0.33
C LEU A 165 -20.82 4.47 -0.19
N LEU A 166 -20.02 5.43 -0.68
CA LEU A 166 -20.54 6.65 -1.30
C LEU A 166 -21.39 6.33 -2.54
N PHE A 167 -20.96 5.36 -3.35
CA PHE A 167 -21.72 4.89 -4.51
C PHE A 167 -23.05 4.25 -4.10
N ILE A 168 -23.07 3.43 -3.03
CA ILE A 168 -24.31 2.87 -2.48
C ILE A 168 -25.24 3.99 -2.00
N PHE A 169 -24.74 4.94 -1.20
CA PHE A 169 -25.54 6.05 -0.70
C PHE A 169 -26.14 6.88 -1.83
N LEU A 170 -25.37 7.17 -2.87
CA LEU A 170 -25.85 7.90 -4.04
C LEU A 170 -26.93 7.13 -4.80
N SER A 171 -26.73 5.82 -4.97
CA SER A 171 -27.71 4.94 -5.63
C SER A 171 -29.01 4.87 -4.84
N MET A 172 -28.93 4.79 -3.50
CA MET A 172 -30.09 4.77 -2.61
C MET A 172 -30.79 6.11 -2.53
N ALA A 173 -30.06 7.23 -2.55
CA ALA A 173 -30.64 8.56 -2.63
C ALA A 173 -31.45 8.74 -3.93
N PHE A 174 -30.91 8.27 -5.06
CA PHE A 174 -31.60 8.30 -6.34
C PHE A 174 -32.86 7.42 -6.35
N LEU A 175 -32.75 6.18 -5.85
CA LEU A 175 -33.88 5.27 -5.75
C LEU A 175 -34.96 5.81 -4.80
N GLY A 176 -34.56 6.37 -3.66
CA GLY A 176 -35.45 7.02 -2.71
C GLY A 176 -36.21 8.19 -3.35
N ALA A 177 -35.48 9.11 -4.01
CA ALA A 177 -36.07 10.22 -4.74
C ALA A 177 -37.07 9.77 -5.82
N SER A 178 -36.77 8.69 -6.54
CA SER A 178 -37.68 8.12 -7.55
C SER A 178 -38.97 7.55 -6.96
N LYS A 179 -38.94 7.12 -5.70
CA LYS A 179 -40.08 6.57 -4.96
C LYS A 179 -40.73 7.59 -4.01
N GLY A 180 -40.21 8.83 -3.96
CA GLY A 180 -40.69 9.87 -3.06
C GLY A 180 -40.38 9.64 -1.57
N VAL A 181 -39.37 8.80 -1.25
CA VAL A 181 -38.94 8.51 0.12
C VAL A 181 -37.53 9.05 0.39
N ASP A 182 -37.22 9.30 1.66
CA ASP A 182 -35.88 9.73 2.05
C ASP A 182 -34.85 8.60 2.00
N LEU A 183 -33.56 8.96 2.15
CA LEU A 183 -32.44 8.04 2.06
C LEU A 183 -32.52 6.90 3.08
N PHE A 184 -32.88 7.21 4.32
CA PHE A 184 -32.91 6.23 5.41
C PHE A 184 -34.05 5.25 5.23
N SER A 185 -35.23 5.73 4.82
CA SER A 185 -36.37 4.89 4.47
C SER A 185 -36.03 3.97 3.29
N ALA A 186 -35.36 4.49 2.25
CA ALA A 186 -34.93 3.67 1.13
C ALA A 186 -33.95 2.56 1.56
N LEU A 187 -33.04 2.86 2.49
CA LEU A 187 -32.08 1.90 3.05
C LEU A 187 -32.79 0.82 3.88
N GLU A 188 -33.76 1.21 4.69
CA GLU A 188 -34.57 0.29 5.50
C GLU A 188 -35.40 -0.65 4.62
N MET A 189 -36.01 -0.12 3.55
CA MET A 189 -36.73 -0.94 2.56
C MET A 189 -35.83 -1.98 1.90
N LEU A 190 -34.55 -1.66 1.69
CA LEU A 190 -33.56 -2.59 1.14
C LEU A 190 -33.22 -3.70 2.13
N ASN A 191 -33.00 -3.33 3.40
CA ASN A 191 -32.66 -4.26 4.47
C ASN A 191 -33.79 -5.27 4.74
N ASN A 192 -35.03 -4.82 4.59
CA ASN A 192 -36.23 -5.64 4.78
C ASN A 192 -36.70 -6.36 3.50
N SER A 193 -35.96 -6.24 2.39
CA SER A 193 -36.33 -6.85 1.12
C SER A 193 -35.94 -8.32 1.03
N ALA A 194 -36.67 -9.10 0.23
CA ALA A 194 -36.31 -10.48 -0.10
C ALA A 194 -34.95 -10.59 -0.84
N ASP A 195 -34.49 -9.49 -1.43
CA ASP A 195 -33.23 -9.40 -2.17
C ASP A 195 -32.02 -9.08 -1.28
N TYR A 196 -32.21 -8.91 0.03
CA TYR A 196 -31.13 -8.58 0.97
C TYR A 196 -29.97 -9.58 0.91
N GLU A 197 -30.26 -10.88 0.87
CA GLU A 197 -29.23 -11.94 0.77
C GLU A 197 -28.44 -11.84 -0.54
N LEU A 198 -29.08 -11.50 -1.66
CA LEU A 198 -28.40 -11.29 -2.94
C LEU A 198 -27.46 -10.09 -2.89
N LEU A 199 -27.91 -9.00 -2.25
CA LEU A 199 -27.10 -7.79 -2.05
C LEU A 199 -25.92 -8.06 -1.12
N LEU A 200 -26.10 -8.84 -0.07
CA LEU A 200 -25.04 -9.24 0.86
C LEU A 200 -23.97 -10.10 0.15
N ILE A 201 -24.38 -10.99 -0.75
CA ILE A 201 -23.44 -11.75 -1.61
C ILE A 201 -22.66 -10.79 -2.51
N LEU A 202 -23.34 -9.88 -3.20
CA LEU A 202 -22.71 -8.92 -4.10
C LEU A 202 -21.73 -8.00 -3.36
N ASP A 203 -22.13 -7.46 -2.21
CA ASP A 203 -21.30 -6.66 -1.31
C ASP A 203 -20.03 -7.42 -0.91
N THR A 204 -20.19 -8.68 -0.49
CA THR A 204 -19.07 -9.54 -0.12
C THR A 204 -18.09 -9.72 -1.29
N VAL A 205 -18.59 -9.99 -2.50
CA VAL A 205 -17.75 -10.15 -3.70
C VAL A 205 -16.98 -8.88 -4.02
N ILE A 206 -17.62 -7.71 -3.94
CA ILE A 206 -16.97 -6.41 -4.19
C ILE A 206 -15.90 -6.14 -3.12
N CYS A 207 -16.21 -6.36 -1.84
CA CYS A 207 -15.27 -6.21 -0.73
C CYS A 207 -14.04 -7.13 -0.89
N VAL A 208 -14.24 -8.39 -1.29
CA VAL A 208 -13.14 -9.30 -1.63
C VAL A 208 -12.29 -8.73 -2.76
N GLY A 209 -12.91 -8.26 -3.84
CA GLY A 209 -12.23 -7.64 -4.98
C GLY A 209 -11.36 -6.45 -4.56
N ILE A 210 -11.89 -5.56 -3.71
CA ILE A 210 -11.18 -4.41 -3.16
C ILE A 210 -9.93 -4.87 -2.38
N ILE A 211 -10.06 -5.85 -1.49
CA ILE A 211 -8.95 -6.38 -0.70
C ILE A 211 -7.86 -6.97 -1.62
N LEU A 212 -8.26 -7.81 -2.57
CA LEU A 212 -7.31 -8.42 -3.52
C LEU A 212 -6.56 -7.37 -4.33
N TYR A 213 -7.26 -6.34 -4.80
CA TYR A 213 -6.67 -5.26 -5.57
C TYR A 213 -5.71 -4.40 -4.73
N ALA A 214 -6.11 -4.02 -3.52
CA ALA A 214 -5.29 -3.22 -2.63
C ALA A 214 -3.99 -3.93 -2.23
N PHE A 215 -4.06 -5.24 -1.99
CA PHE A 215 -2.91 -6.07 -1.60
C PHE A 215 -2.15 -6.69 -2.77
N ARG A 216 -2.48 -6.37 -4.04
CA ARG A 216 -1.85 -6.99 -5.22
C ARG A 216 -0.32 -6.91 -5.23
N PHE A 217 0.26 -5.86 -4.65
CA PHE A 217 1.71 -5.66 -4.58
C PHE A 217 2.36 -6.32 -3.36
N CYS A 218 1.58 -6.69 -2.35
CA CYS A 218 2.07 -7.47 -1.20
C CYS A 218 2.42 -8.91 -1.59
N ARG A 219 1.79 -9.42 -2.65
CA ARG A 219 1.99 -10.78 -3.17
C ARG A 219 3.15 -10.88 -4.17
N LYS A 220 3.62 -9.75 -4.70
CA LYS A 220 4.72 -9.75 -5.66
C LYS A 220 6.03 -10.01 -4.93
N GLY A 221 6.76 -11.03 -5.38
CA GLY A 221 8.11 -11.29 -4.90
C GLY A 221 9.02 -10.10 -5.22
N LEU A 222 9.95 -9.81 -4.32
CA LEU A 222 10.99 -8.83 -4.59
C LEU A 222 11.95 -9.47 -5.60
N LYS A 223 11.89 -9.03 -6.88
CA LYS A 223 12.92 -9.38 -7.88
C LYS A 223 14.30 -9.02 -7.32
N GLN A 224 15.27 -9.92 -7.42
CA GLN A 224 16.68 -9.65 -7.10
C GLN A 224 17.28 -8.67 -8.11
#